data_AF-A0A6C0DT04-F1
#
_entry.id   AF-A0A6C0DT04-F1
#
_cell.length_a   1.000
_cell.length_b   1.000
_cell.length_c   1.000
_cell.angle_alpha   90.00
_cell.angle_beta   90.00
_cell.angle_gamma   90.00
#
_symmetry.space_group_name_H-M   'P 1'
#
loop_
_entity.id
_entity.type
_entity.pdbx_description
1 polymer ?
#
loop_
_entity_poly.entity_id
_entity_poly.type
_entity_poly.pdbx_seq_one_letter_code
_entity_poly.pdbx_strand_id
1 'polypeptide(L)'
;MKLSKATALQMIQSEISVDSVWLKHNTQVHIAILMKRGKILEIASNAVGTRSKGSGYQERTIHAERAVLKKVGDISKLNGAILIVIRIMRGTKEVGNSEPCHSCRCHLEKCMREHGLRQVFYS
;
A
#
# COMPACT_ATOMS: atom_id res chain seq x y z
N MET A 1 13.61 16.18 0.38
CA MET A 1 12.34 16.06 1.13
C MET A 1 12.47 14.90 2.11
N LYS A 2 12.54 15.15 3.42
CA LYS A 2 12.50 14.09 4.44
C LYS A 2 11.05 13.63 4.54
N LEU A 3 10.77 12.37 4.18
CA LEU A 3 9.42 11.82 4.23
C LEU A 3 9.13 11.43 5.69
N SER A 4 8.26 12.19 6.37
CA SER A 4 7.81 11.88 7.73
C SER A 4 6.46 11.16 7.69
N LYS A 5 6.12 10.37 8.72
CA LYS A 5 4.79 9.72 8.83
C LYS A 5 3.66 10.75 8.72
N ALA A 6 3.82 11.94 9.31
CA ALA A 6 2.83 13.03 9.24
C ALA A 6 2.63 13.57 7.82
N THR A 7 3.73 13.77 7.07
CA THR A 7 3.68 14.22 5.68
C THR A 7 2.99 13.18 4.79
N ALA A 8 3.27 11.90 5.01
CA ALA A 8 2.60 10.82 4.28
C ALA A 8 1.09 10.80 4.54
N LEU A 9 0.67 10.95 5.80
CA LEU A 9 -0.75 11.00 6.16
C LEU A 9 -1.46 12.22 5.56
N GLN A 10 -0.82 13.39 5.52
CA GLN A 10 -1.38 14.58 4.85
C GLN A 10 -1.58 14.35 3.35
N MET A 11 -0.60 13.74 2.66
CA MET A 11 -0.73 13.41 1.23
C MET A 11 -1.83 12.39 0.95
N ILE A 12 -2.07 11.48 1.89
CA ILE A 12 -3.17 10.51 1.84
C ILE A 12 -4.51 11.21 1.94
N GLN A 13 -4.66 12.11 2.90
CA GLN A 13 -5.90 12.83 3.11
C GLN A 13 -6.23 13.79 1.95
N SER A 14 -5.23 14.32 1.25
CA SER A 14 -5.44 15.20 0.10
C SER A 14 -5.82 14.47 -1.19
N GLU A 15 -5.29 13.26 -1.40
CA GLU A 15 -5.44 12.52 -2.67
C GLU A 15 -6.49 11.40 -2.60
N ILE A 16 -6.79 10.94 -1.39
CA ILE A 16 -7.77 9.89 -1.16
C ILE A 16 -8.91 10.48 -0.34
N SER A 17 -10.10 10.54 -0.93
CA SER A 17 -11.32 10.65 -0.13
C SER A 17 -11.43 9.37 0.68
N VAL A 18 -11.00 9.45 1.94
CA VAL A 18 -10.95 8.33 2.89
C VAL A 18 -12.34 7.67 2.97
N ASP A 19 -13.40 8.48 2.87
CA ASP A 19 -14.80 8.05 2.85
C ASP A 19 -15.11 7.10 1.68
N SER A 20 -14.55 7.33 0.49
CA SER A 20 -14.74 6.47 -0.68
C SER A 20 -14.05 5.10 -0.54
N VAL A 21 -12.97 5.02 0.23
CA VAL A 21 -12.26 3.77 0.50
C VAL A 21 -12.98 2.97 1.58
N TRP A 22 -13.64 3.63 2.54
CA TRP A 22 -14.44 2.98 3.58
C TRP A 22 -15.63 2.20 3.02
N LEU A 23 -16.24 2.64 1.93
CA LEU A 23 -17.35 1.92 1.28
C LEU A 23 -16.93 0.53 0.75
N LYS A 24 -15.63 0.26 0.58
CA LYS A 24 -15.16 -0.98 -0.03
C LYS A 24 -14.99 -2.13 0.97
N HIS A 25 -14.82 -1.86 2.26
CA HIS A 25 -14.53 -2.89 3.27
C HIS A 25 -15.20 -2.61 4.61
N ASN A 26 -15.85 -3.65 5.18
CA ASN A 26 -16.62 -3.53 6.42
C ASN A 26 -15.80 -3.55 7.71
N THR A 27 -14.50 -3.89 7.67
CA THR A 27 -13.70 -4.17 8.89
C THR A 27 -12.45 -3.29 8.98
N GLN A 28 -11.44 -3.53 8.16
CA GLN A 28 -10.15 -2.84 8.20
C GLN A 28 -9.67 -2.55 6.78
N VAL A 29 -9.20 -1.32 6.57
CA VAL A 29 -8.67 -0.89 5.28
C VAL A 29 -7.16 -0.73 5.39
N HIS A 30 -6.43 -1.50 4.59
CA HIS A 30 -5.01 -1.27 4.34
C HIS A 30 -4.88 -0.49 3.04
N ILE A 31 -4.15 0.61 3.07
CA ILE A 31 -3.84 1.43 1.89
C ILE A 31 -2.34 1.40 1.70
N ALA A 32 -1.91 1.13 0.46
CA ALA A 32 -0.52 1.14 0.05
C ALA A 32 -0.32 2.19 -1.04
N ILE A 33 0.74 2.97 -0.90
CA ILE A 33 1.05 4.12 -1.76
C ILE A 33 2.48 4.01 -2.19
N LEU A 34 2.67 3.98 -3.50
CA LEU A 34 3.99 4.03 -4.09
C LEU A 34 4.30 5.47 -4.49
N MET A 35 5.40 6.00 -3.96
CA MET A 35 5.85 7.36 -4.22
C MET A 35 7.24 7.37 -4.83
N LYS A 36 7.50 8.32 -5.72
CA LYS A 36 8.83 8.55 -6.28
C LYS A 36 9.09 10.04 -6.40
N ARG A 37 10.19 10.52 -5.81
CA ARG A 37 10.60 11.93 -5.84
C ARG A 37 9.49 12.91 -5.44
N GLY A 38 8.71 12.56 -4.41
CA GLY A 38 7.61 13.40 -3.90
C GLY A 38 6.31 13.33 -4.70
N LYS A 39 6.24 12.55 -5.79
CA LYS A 39 5.01 12.29 -6.54
C LYS A 39 4.47 10.90 -6.20
N ILE A 40 3.15 10.79 -6.12
CA ILE A 40 2.47 9.50 -6.03
C ILE A 40 2.48 8.86 -7.41
N LEU A 41 3.00 7.63 -7.50
CA LEU A 41 2.93 6.82 -8.69
C LEU A 41 1.59 6.09 -8.73
N GLU A 42 1.27 5.37 -7.65
CA GLU A 42 0.06 4.58 -7.57
C GLU A 42 -0.42 4.42 -6.12
N ILE A 43 -1.72 4.18 -6.01
CA ILE A 43 -2.44 3.92 -4.75
C ILE A 43 -3.28 2.67 -4.95
N ALA A 44 -3.23 1.75 -3.98
CA ALA A 44 -4.12 0.61 -3.91
C ALA A 44 -4.52 0.28 -2.47
N SER A 45 -5.70 -0.31 -2.30
CA SER A 45 -6.16 -0.84 -1.02
C SER A 45 -6.14 -2.35 -1.00
N ASN A 46 -6.28 -2.94 0.18
CA ASN A 46 -6.71 -4.33 0.26
C ASN A 46 -8.05 -4.52 -0.48
N ALA A 47 -8.27 -5.74 -0.96
CA ALA A 47 -9.48 -6.13 -1.69
C ALA A 47 -9.79 -7.60 -1.44
N VAL A 48 -11.06 -7.99 -1.58
CA VAL A 48 -11.42 -9.41 -1.67
C VAL A 48 -10.94 -9.94 -3.03
N GLY A 49 -10.13 -10.99 -2.99
CA GLY A 49 -9.64 -11.69 -4.16
C GLY A 49 -10.74 -12.56 -4.79
N THR A 50 -10.94 -12.41 -6.09
CA THR A 50 -11.83 -13.27 -6.89
C THR A 50 -11.02 -13.94 -7.99
N ARG A 51 -11.55 -15.02 -8.61
CA ARG A 51 -10.91 -15.66 -9.77
C ARG A 51 -10.55 -14.67 -10.88
N SER A 52 -11.42 -13.68 -11.13
CA SER A 52 -11.21 -12.63 -12.14
C SER A 52 -10.21 -11.54 -11.73
N LYS A 53 -10.06 -11.23 -10.45
CA LYS A 53 -9.13 -10.19 -9.96
C LYS A 53 -7.73 -10.75 -9.60
N GLY A 54 -7.65 -12.08 -9.48
CA GLY A 54 -6.50 -12.82 -9.00
C GLY A 54 -6.47 -12.84 -7.48
N SER A 55 -6.79 -13.99 -6.89
CA SER A 55 -6.48 -14.28 -5.48
C SER A 55 -4.99 -14.57 -5.42
N GLY A 56 -4.21 -13.54 -5.13
CA GLY A 56 -2.78 -13.62 -5.27
C GLY A 56 -2.14 -14.68 -4.38
N TYR A 57 -2.24 -14.56 -3.05
CA TYR A 57 -1.19 -15.17 -2.22
C TYR A 57 -1.58 -15.53 -0.76
N GLN A 58 -2.83 -15.28 -0.32
CA GLN A 58 -3.37 -15.75 0.97
C GLN A 58 -4.92 -15.64 0.99
N GLU A 59 -5.57 -16.46 1.85
CA GLU A 59 -7.01 -16.54 2.20
C GLU A 59 -8.01 -15.64 1.44
N ARG A 60 -8.05 -15.75 0.11
CA ARG A 60 -8.98 -15.00 -0.76
C ARG A 60 -8.92 -13.47 -0.59
N THR A 61 -7.81 -12.91 -0.13
CA THR A 61 -7.61 -11.45 -0.01
C THR A 61 -6.38 -10.99 -0.79
N ILE A 62 -6.51 -9.82 -1.41
CA ILE A 62 -5.41 -9.12 -2.07
C ILE A 62 -4.89 -8.10 -1.07
N HIS A 63 -3.64 -8.28 -0.65
CA HIS A 63 -2.96 -7.38 0.27
C HIS A 63 -2.58 -6.07 -0.43
N ALA A 64 -2.64 -4.95 0.29
CA ALA A 64 -2.46 -3.62 -0.28
C ALA A 64 -1.07 -3.45 -0.93
N GLU A 65 -0.04 -3.98 -0.27
CA GLU A 65 1.36 -3.95 -0.71
C GLU A 65 1.52 -4.62 -2.08
N ARG A 66 0.83 -5.75 -2.29
CA ARG A 66 0.86 -6.45 -3.57
C ARG A 66 -0.02 -5.79 -4.61
N ALA A 67 -1.18 -5.28 -4.17
CA ALA A 67 -2.11 -4.58 -5.04
C ALA A 67 -1.43 -3.38 -5.70
N VAL A 68 -0.70 -2.56 -4.94
CA VAL A 68 -0.05 -1.37 -5.50
C VAL A 68 1.08 -1.74 -6.46
N LEU A 69 1.89 -2.75 -6.13
CA LEU A 69 2.96 -3.22 -7.02
C LEU A 69 2.39 -3.80 -8.33
N LYS A 70 1.30 -4.57 -8.24
CA LYS A 70 0.61 -5.11 -9.42
C LYS A 70 -0.04 -4.00 -10.26
N LYS A 71 -0.59 -2.98 -9.60
CA LYS A 71 -1.24 -1.83 -10.28
C LYS A 71 -0.23 -0.98 -11.05
N VAL A 72 0.97 -0.80 -10.49
CA VAL A 72 2.07 -0.12 -11.19
C VAL A 72 2.43 -0.86 -12.48
N GLY A 73 2.47 -2.20 -12.44
CA GLY A 73 2.70 -3.10 -13.59
C GLY A 73 4.12 -3.05 -14.17
N ASP A 74 4.73 -1.87 -14.18
CA ASP A 74 6.07 -1.60 -14.68
C ASP A 74 7.08 -1.54 -13.52
N ILE A 75 7.87 -2.61 -13.42
CA ILE A 75 8.86 -2.81 -12.36
C ILE A 75 9.98 -1.75 -12.41
N SER A 76 10.27 -1.17 -13.58
CA SER A 76 11.30 -0.12 -13.71
C SER A 76 10.96 1.14 -12.90
N LYS A 77 9.66 1.38 -12.65
CA LYS A 77 9.18 2.52 -11.86
C LYS A 77 9.47 2.37 -10.38
N LEU A 78 9.74 1.15 -9.89
CA LEU A 78 10.09 0.88 -8.50
C LEU A 78 11.48 1.42 -8.12
N ASN A 79 12.37 1.60 -9.10
CA ASN A 79 13.72 2.08 -8.83
C ASN A 79 13.67 3.51 -8.28
N GLY A 80 14.16 3.68 -7.04
CA GLY A 80 14.13 4.95 -6.32
C GLY A 80 12.77 5.31 -5.71
N ALA A 81 11.80 4.39 -5.75
CA ALA A 81 10.49 4.58 -5.16
C ALA A 81 10.48 4.22 -3.66
N ILE A 82 9.50 4.75 -2.95
CA ILE A 82 9.22 4.50 -1.54
C ILE A 82 7.78 3.97 -1.47
N LEU A 83 7.59 2.89 -0.73
CA LEU A 83 6.28 2.34 -0.44
C LEU A 83 5.83 2.77 0.95
N ILE A 84 4.59 3.19 1.09
CA ILE A 84 3.99 3.55 2.37
C ILE A 84 2.71 2.73 2.52
N VAL A 85 2.61 2.00 3.62
CA VAL A 85 1.44 1.19 3.97
C VAL A 85 0.85 1.78 5.24
N ILE A 86 -0.46 1.98 5.27
CA ILE A 86 -1.17 2.41 6.45
C ILE A 86 -2.43 1.57 6.65
N ARG A 87 -2.78 1.31 7.91
CA ARG A 87 -4.05 0.70 8.27
C ARG A 87 -4.93 1.78 8.86
N ILE A 88 -6.13 1.95 8.31
CA ILE A 88 -7.14 2.84 8.88
C ILE A 88 -8.21 1.98 9.56
N MET A 89 -8.42 2.20 10.85
CA MET A 89 -9.51 1.57 11.60
C MET A 89 -10.85 2.23 11.28
N ARG A 90 -11.89 1.41 11.08
CA ARG A 90 -13.25 1.90 10.82
C ARG A 90 -13.80 2.58 12.08
N GLY A 91 -14.41 3.76 11.91
CA GLY A 91 -15.09 4.48 13.00
C GLY A 91 -14.21 5.49 13.74
N THR A 92 -12.97 5.15 14.09
CA THR A 92 -12.07 6.05 14.84
C THR A 92 -11.16 6.91 13.94
N LYS A 93 -11.03 6.57 12.65
CA LYS A 93 -10.04 7.15 11.71
C LYS A 93 -8.58 7.03 12.19
N GLU A 94 -8.34 6.21 13.21
CA GLU A 94 -7.01 6.02 13.77
C GLU A 94 -6.16 5.14 12.86
N VAL A 95 -4.86 5.44 12.86
CA VAL A 95 -3.88 4.68 12.13
C VAL A 95 -3.45 3.50 13.00
N GLY A 96 -3.82 2.28 12.59
CA GLY A 96 -3.45 1.05 13.30
C GLY A 96 -2.15 0.44 12.77
N ASN A 97 -1.68 -0.64 13.40
CA ASN A 97 -0.50 -1.39 12.90
C ASN A 97 -0.79 -1.94 11.49
N SER A 98 0.10 -1.63 10.53
CA SER A 98 0.03 -2.11 9.14
C SER A 98 1.25 -2.91 8.70
N GLU A 99 1.94 -3.54 9.66
CA GLU A 99 3.07 -4.41 9.40
C GLU A 99 2.71 -5.47 8.35
N PRO A 100 3.52 -5.59 7.28
CA PRO A 100 3.25 -6.55 6.22
C PRO A 100 3.34 -7.98 6.74
N CYS A 101 2.47 -8.86 6.26
CA CYS A 101 2.56 -10.28 6.56
C CYS A 101 3.86 -10.89 5.99
N HIS A 102 4.24 -12.08 6.45
CA HIS A 102 5.47 -12.76 6.02
C HIS A 102 5.62 -12.85 4.49
N SER A 103 4.54 -13.20 3.77
CA SER A 103 4.59 -13.32 2.30
C SER A 103 4.77 -11.96 1.60
N CYS A 104 4.11 -10.91 2.10
CA CYS A 104 4.32 -9.54 1.63
C CYS A 104 5.75 -9.07 1.92
N ARG A 105 6.27 -9.35 3.12
CA ARG A 105 7.64 -8.99 3.52
C ARG A 105 8.68 -9.59 2.57
N CYS A 106 8.64 -10.89 2.32
CA CYS A 106 9.58 -11.53 1.39
C CYS A 106 9.49 -10.94 -0.03
N HIS A 107 8.28 -10.61 -0.49
CA HIS A 107 8.09 -9.99 -1.80
C HIS A 107 8.65 -8.56 -1.84
N LEU A 108 8.44 -7.78 -0.78
CA LEU A 108 8.96 -6.42 -0.67
C LEU A 108 10.49 -6.41 -0.60
N GLU A 109 11.09 -7.30 0.18
CA GLU A 109 12.54 -7.49 0.25
C GLU A 109 13.13 -7.81 -1.12
N LYS A 110 12.46 -8.69 -1.88
CA LYS A 110 12.83 -8.96 -3.29
C LYS A 110 12.77 -7.69 -4.13
N CYS A 111 11.69 -6.90 -4.04
CA CYS A 111 11.56 -5.63 -4.77
C CYS A 111 12.64 -4.60 -4.37
N MET A 112 13.04 -4.57 -3.09
CA MET A 112 14.13 -3.71 -2.63
C MET A 112 15.47 -4.14 -3.23
N ARG A 113 15.77 -5.45 -3.18
CA ARG A 113 17.03 -6.01 -3.66
C ARG A 113 17.18 -5.95 -5.18
N GLU A 114 16.13 -6.31 -5.92
CA GLU A 114 16.22 -6.56 -7.37
C GLU A 114 15.66 -5.41 -8.22
N HIS A 115 14.78 -4.57 -7.67
CA HIS A 115 14.05 -3.55 -8.44
C HIS A 115 14.27 -2.12 -7.91
N GLY A 116 15.13 -1.96 -6.90
CA GLY A 116 15.56 -0.65 -6.40
C GLY A 116 14.50 0.09 -5.59
N LEU A 117 13.52 -0.63 -5.02
CA LEU A 117 12.61 -0.03 -4.03
C LEU A 117 13.45 0.42 -2.82
N ARG A 118 13.46 1.72 -2.52
CA ARG A 118 14.39 2.28 -1.52
C ARG A 118 13.98 1.95 -0.10
N GLN A 119 12.69 2.05 0.20
CA GLN A 119 12.21 1.95 1.57
C GLN A 119 10.73 1.60 1.58
N VAL A 120 10.33 0.85 2.61
CA VAL A 120 8.94 0.59 2.95
C VAL A 120 8.67 1.18 4.33
N PHE A 121 7.64 2.02 4.42
CA PHE A 121 7.12 2.53 5.68
C PHE A 121 5.78 1.85 5.97
N TYR A 122 5.60 1.42 7.21
CA TYR A 122 4.31 0.97 7.71
C TYR A 122 4.02 1.66 9.05
N SER A 123 2.72 1.81 9.34
CA SER A 123 2.24 2.40 10.59
C SER A 123 2.46 1.51 11.79
#